data_AF-A0A3N4KJT9-F1
#
_entry.id   AF-A0A3N4KJT9-F1
#
_cell.length_a   1.000
_cell.length_b   1.000
_cell.length_c   1.000
_cell.angle_alpha   90.00
_cell.angle_beta   90.00
_cell.angle_gamma   90.00
#
_symmetry.space_group_name_H-M   'P 1'
#
loop_
_entity.id
_entity.type
_entity.pdbx_description
1 polymer ?
#
loop_
_entity_poly.entity_id
_entity_poly.type
_entity_poly.pdbx_seq_one_letter_code
_entity_poly.pdbx_strand_id
1 'polypeptide(L)'
;MHEVLRSRGKRPSLEELYEVLRVLLKHLSPGYNRVFLIFDALDECHQGNQRKDLLPLFHRLVADGASIFITSRYYPEDIQESFKFSERVELAAKEMDIRTYIQEKIDENPGSKRRIGDDNDFKEEILSELSSCAKGM
;
A
#
# COMPACT_ATOMS: atom_id res chain seq x y z
N MET A 1 -10.80 -16.04 18.35
CA MET A 1 -12.01 -15.53 17.66
C MET A 1 -12.11 -16.02 16.21
N HIS A 2 -11.14 -15.71 15.34
CA HIS A 2 -11.15 -16.10 13.93
C HIS A 2 -11.34 -17.62 13.70
N GLU A 3 -10.59 -18.47 14.40
CA GLU A 3 -10.72 -19.94 14.27
C GLU A 3 -12.08 -20.48 14.74
N VAL A 4 -12.68 -19.86 15.76
CA VAL A 4 -14.00 -20.22 16.30
C VAL A 4 -15.12 -19.82 15.34
N LEU A 5 -15.00 -18.66 14.68
CA LEU A 5 -15.95 -18.25 13.65
C LEU A 5 -15.82 -19.11 12.39
N ARG A 6 -14.57 -19.43 12.00
CA ARG A 6 -14.28 -20.29 10.86
C ARG A 6 -14.82 -21.71 11.04
N SER A 7 -14.68 -22.30 12.23
CA SER A 7 -15.22 -23.64 12.53
C SER A 7 -16.75 -23.67 12.54
N ARG A 8 -17.41 -22.51 12.66
CA ARG A 8 -18.86 -22.33 12.55
C ARG A 8 -19.32 -21.86 11.17
N GLY A 9 -18.42 -21.81 10.18
CA GLY A 9 -18.73 -21.33 8.83
C GLY A 9 -19.09 -19.84 8.74
N LYS A 10 -18.76 -19.04 9.76
CA LYS A 10 -19.05 -17.61 9.82
C LYS A 10 -17.80 -16.77 9.61
N ARG A 11 -17.96 -15.58 9.02
CA ARG A 11 -16.93 -14.53 8.98
C ARG A 11 -17.27 -13.48 10.03
N PRO A 12 -16.26 -12.81 10.62
CA PRO A 12 -16.50 -11.65 11.46
C PRO A 12 -17.28 -10.59 10.67
N SER A 13 -18.28 -10.00 11.31
CA SER A 13 -18.91 -8.77 10.86
C SER A 13 -17.96 -7.58 11.01
N LEU A 14 -18.23 -6.49 10.29
CA LEU A 14 -17.45 -5.26 10.39
C LEU A 14 -17.42 -4.71 11.82
N GLU A 15 -18.54 -4.78 12.54
CA GLU A 15 -18.65 -4.31 13.92
C GLU A 15 -17.85 -5.19 14.89
N GLU A 16 -17.84 -6.51 14.69
CA GLU A 16 -16.98 -7.39 15.50
C GLU A 16 -15.48 -7.08 15.27
N LEU A 17 -15.09 -6.80 14.03
CA LEU A 17 -13.71 -6.39 13.72
C LEU A 17 -13.36 -5.04 14.36
N TYR A 18 -14.25 -4.06 14.23
CA TYR A 18 -14.09 -2.75 14.86
C TYR A 18 -13.91 -2.87 16.38
N GLU A 19 -14.77 -3.64 17.05
CA GLU A 19 -14.70 -3.84 18.49
C GLU A 19 -13.40 -4.52 18.93
N VAL A 20 -12.94 -5.51 18.18
CA VAL A 20 -11.64 -6.15 18.44
C VAL A 20 -10.51 -5.14 18.30
N LEU A 21 -10.47 -4.35 17.23
CA LEU A 21 -9.43 -3.33 17.04
C LEU A 21 -9.45 -2.30 18.16
N ARG A 22 -10.64 -1.84 18.57
CA ARG A 22 -10.81 -0.88 19.66
C ARG A 22 -10.31 -1.43 21.00
N VAL A 23 -10.65 -2.68 21.33
CA VAL A 23 -10.18 -3.34 22.56
C VAL A 23 -8.65 -3.52 22.52
N LEU A 24 -8.11 -3.92 21.38
CA LEU A 24 -6.65 -4.06 21.20
C LEU A 24 -5.94 -2.73 21.40
N LEU A 25 -6.42 -1.65 20.80
CA LEU A 25 -5.85 -0.31 20.98
C LEU A 25 -5.84 0.07 22.46
N LYS A 26 -6.98 -0.06 23.16
CA LYS A 26 -7.06 0.24 24.61
C LYS A 26 -6.11 -0.60 25.45
N HIS A 27 -5.94 -1.86 25.10
CA HIS A 27 -5.05 -2.77 25.82
C HIS A 27 -3.56 -2.44 25.62
N LEU A 28 -3.20 -2.01 24.40
CA LEU A 28 -1.81 -1.70 24.04
C LEU A 28 -1.39 -0.28 24.48
N SER A 29 -2.32 0.68 24.53
CA SER A 29 -2.01 2.09 24.86
C SER A 29 -1.17 2.32 26.13
N PRO A 30 -1.33 1.58 27.24
CA PRO A 30 -0.49 1.78 28.42
C PRO A 30 0.97 1.36 28.25
N GLY A 31 1.25 0.43 27.32
CA GLY A 31 2.58 -0.13 27.09
C GLY A 31 3.36 0.53 25.97
N TYR A 32 2.70 1.34 25.14
CA TYR A 32 3.30 1.95 23.96
C TYR A 32 2.90 3.41 23.85
N ASN A 33 3.87 4.29 23.57
CA ASN A 33 3.61 5.72 23.36
C ASN A 33 2.59 5.98 22.25
N ARG A 34 2.54 5.11 21.24
CA ARG A 34 1.62 5.19 20.10
C ARG A 34 1.48 3.83 19.42
N VAL A 35 0.28 3.49 19.00
CA VAL A 35 -0.01 2.27 18.22
C VAL A 35 -0.48 2.69 16.82
N PHE A 36 0.11 2.08 15.80
CA PHE A 36 -0.23 2.33 14.40
C PHE A 36 -0.93 1.13 13.77
N LEU A 37 -2.01 1.39 13.04
CA LEU A 37 -2.67 0.41 12.17
C LEU A 37 -2.28 0.72 10.73
N ILE A 38 -1.73 -0.26 10.02
CA ILE A 38 -1.29 -0.11 8.63
C ILE A 38 -2.21 -0.95 7.75
N PHE A 39 -2.84 -0.30 6.78
CA PHE A 39 -3.68 -0.94 5.78
C PHE A 39 -3.02 -0.79 4.42
N ASP A 40 -2.67 -1.91 3.81
CA ASP A 40 -1.99 -1.94 2.51
C ASP A 40 -3.00 -2.08 1.36
N ALA A 41 -2.67 -1.46 0.23
CA ALA A 41 -3.34 -1.61 -1.07
C ALA A 41 -4.88 -1.43 -1.02
N LEU A 42 -5.36 -0.35 -0.40
CA LEU A 42 -6.81 -0.11 -0.25
C LEU A 42 -7.53 -0.05 -1.61
N ASP A 43 -6.84 0.36 -2.68
CA ASP A 43 -7.39 0.42 -4.04
C ASP A 43 -7.77 -0.96 -4.62
N GLU A 44 -7.20 -2.06 -4.10
CA GLU A 44 -7.54 -3.44 -4.50
C GLU A 44 -8.89 -3.90 -3.91
N CYS A 45 -9.40 -3.21 -2.88
CA CYS A 45 -10.71 -3.52 -2.32
C CYS A 45 -11.82 -3.04 -3.27
N HIS A 46 -12.85 -3.87 -3.49
CA HIS A 46 -13.96 -3.51 -4.37
C HIS A 46 -14.79 -2.34 -3.80
N GLN A 47 -15.02 -1.30 -4.60
CA GLN A 47 -15.70 -0.07 -4.19
C GLN A 47 -17.06 -0.32 -3.52
N GLY A 48 -17.98 -0.98 -4.24
CA GLY A 48 -19.36 -1.18 -3.80
C GLY A 48 -19.60 -2.28 -2.75
N ASN A 49 -18.58 -3.09 -2.44
CA ASN A 49 -18.73 -4.25 -1.55
C ASN A 49 -17.85 -4.15 -0.31
N GLN A 50 -16.69 -3.50 -0.42
CA GLN A 50 -15.68 -3.45 0.65
C GLN A 50 -15.38 -2.00 1.04
N ARG A 51 -14.95 -1.14 0.09
CA ARG A 51 -14.52 0.23 0.43
C ARG A 51 -15.65 1.09 1.00
N LYS A 52 -16.89 0.92 0.52
CA LYS A 52 -18.07 1.59 1.09
C LYS A 52 -18.20 1.43 2.62
N ASP A 53 -17.74 0.31 3.16
CA ASP A 53 -17.84 -0.05 4.57
C ASP A 53 -16.53 0.24 5.31
N LEU A 54 -15.38 0.03 4.65
CA LEU A 54 -14.05 0.29 5.20
C LEU A 54 -13.75 1.78 5.38
N LEU A 55 -14.13 2.64 4.44
CA LEU A 55 -13.84 4.08 4.52
C LEU A 55 -14.46 4.71 5.78
N PRO A 56 -15.76 4.53 6.09
CA PRO A 56 -16.32 4.99 7.37
C PRO A 56 -15.67 4.35 8.59
N LEU A 57 -15.27 3.06 8.51
CA LEU A 57 -14.59 2.38 9.61
C LEU A 57 -13.26 3.04 9.96
N PHE A 58 -12.45 3.42 8.97
CA PHE A 58 -11.16 4.09 9.22
C PHE A 58 -11.36 5.42 9.95
N HIS A 59 -12.35 6.22 9.53
CA HIS A 59 -12.68 7.47 10.22
C HIS A 59 -13.14 7.24 11.66
N ARG A 60 -13.96 6.19 11.91
CA ARG A 60 -14.34 5.80 13.28
C ARG A 60 -13.13 5.42 14.14
N LEU A 61 -12.22 4.61 13.60
CA LEU A 61 -11.01 4.21 14.32
C LEU A 61 -10.13 5.41 14.67
N VAL A 62 -9.95 6.37 13.75
CA VAL A 62 -9.22 7.62 14.03
C VAL A 62 -9.90 8.44 15.11
N ALA A 63 -11.24 8.55 15.08
CA ALA A 63 -12.01 9.26 16.11
C ALA A 63 -11.84 8.62 17.51
N ASP A 64 -11.61 7.30 17.57
CA ASP A 64 -11.29 6.58 18.81
C ASP A 64 -9.81 6.70 19.24
N GLY A 65 -9.02 7.51 18.52
CA GLY A 65 -7.60 7.76 18.82
C GLY A 65 -6.63 6.79 18.17
N ALA A 66 -7.08 5.95 17.21
CA ALA A 66 -6.16 5.13 16.43
C ALA A 66 -5.29 6.01 15.54
N SER A 67 -4.00 5.68 15.43
CA SER A 67 -3.13 6.24 14.40
C SER A 67 -3.09 5.29 13.23
N ILE A 68 -3.43 5.76 12.04
CA ILE A 68 -3.61 4.90 10.87
C ILE A 68 -2.72 5.37 9.73
N PHE A 69 -2.08 4.40 9.05
CA PHE A 69 -1.48 4.57 7.73
C PHE A 69 -2.23 3.72 6.72
N ILE A 70 -2.49 4.29 5.55
CA ILE A 70 -3.18 3.61 4.45
C ILE A 70 -2.34 3.84 3.20
N THR A 71 -2.07 2.77 2.46
CA THR A 71 -1.49 2.86 1.11
C THR A 71 -2.59 2.62 0.08
N SER A 72 -2.50 3.33 -1.04
CA SER A 72 -3.43 3.22 -2.17
C SER A 72 -2.80 3.84 -3.41
N ARG A 73 -3.11 3.31 -4.58
CA ARG A 73 -2.92 4.05 -5.83
C ARG A 73 -3.81 5.30 -5.88
N TYR A 74 -3.43 6.28 -6.69
CA TYR A 74 -4.11 7.58 -6.76
C TYR A 74 -5.49 7.56 -7.45
N TYR A 75 -5.74 6.57 -8.32
CA TYR A 75 -6.90 6.56 -9.22
C TYR A 75 -8.31 6.43 -8.58
N PRO A 76 -8.53 5.76 -7.42
CA PRO A 76 -9.88 5.63 -6.89
C PRO A 76 -10.40 6.93 -6.27
N GLU A 77 -11.37 7.56 -6.93
CA GLU A 77 -11.94 8.85 -6.50
C GLU A 77 -12.60 8.79 -5.12
N ASP A 78 -13.23 7.66 -4.75
CA ASP A 78 -13.85 7.49 -3.43
C ASP A 78 -12.84 7.54 -2.28
N ILE A 79 -11.63 7.01 -2.51
CA ILE A 79 -10.52 7.11 -1.56
C ILE A 79 -10.03 8.57 -1.51
N GLN A 80 -9.86 9.21 -2.67
CA GLN A 80 -9.42 10.61 -2.73
C GLN A 80 -10.41 11.55 -2.04
N GLU A 81 -11.71 11.34 -2.19
CA GLU A 81 -12.73 12.15 -1.53
C GLU A 81 -12.77 11.90 -0.02
N SER A 82 -12.73 10.63 0.40
CA SER A 82 -12.83 10.26 1.81
C SER A 82 -11.69 10.83 2.67
N PHE A 83 -10.48 10.88 2.11
CA PHE A 83 -9.28 11.35 2.82
C PHE A 83 -8.82 12.75 2.39
N LYS A 84 -9.70 13.57 1.80
CA LYS A 84 -9.31 14.86 1.19
C LYS A 84 -8.68 15.86 2.17
N PHE A 85 -8.96 15.72 3.45
CA PHE A 85 -8.41 16.56 4.52
C PHE A 85 -7.37 15.84 5.39
N SER A 86 -6.99 14.62 5.01
CA SER A 86 -5.97 13.85 5.71
C SER A 86 -4.57 14.19 5.17
N GLU A 87 -3.55 14.01 6.00
CA GLU A 87 -2.15 14.09 5.57
C GLU A 87 -1.86 13.04 4.50
N ARG A 88 -1.13 13.42 3.45
CA ARG A 88 -0.84 12.58 2.28
C ARG A 88 0.62 12.70 1.90
N VAL A 89 1.22 11.56 1.58
CA VAL A 89 2.55 11.49 1.00
C VAL A 89 2.43 10.77 -0.32
N GLU A 90 2.73 11.46 -1.40
CA GLU A 90 2.83 10.85 -2.72
C GLU A 90 4.19 10.16 -2.84
N LEU A 91 4.17 8.88 -3.19
CA LEU A 91 5.36 8.07 -3.40
C LEU A 91 5.51 7.82 -4.90
N ALA A 92 6.60 8.35 -5.47
CA ALA A 92 6.97 8.13 -6.85
C ALA A 92 8.51 8.07 -6.95
N ALA A 93 9.02 7.05 -7.63
CA ALA A 93 10.44 6.97 -7.95
C ALA A 93 10.83 8.05 -8.94
N LYS A 94 11.99 8.70 -8.76
CA LYS A 94 12.50 9.62 -9.76
C LYS A 94 13.06 8.81 -10.92
N GLU A 95 13.08 9.42 -12.10
CA GLU A 95 13.65 8.80 -13.30
C GLU A 95 15.09 8.30 -13.05
N MET A 96 15.90 9.07 -12.32
CA MET A 96 17.25 8.64 -11.95
C MET A 96 17.28 7.38 -11.08
N ASP A 97 16.36 7.25 -10.12
CA ASP A 97 16.26 6.07 -9.26
C ASP A 97 15.90 4.82 -10.09
N ILE A 98 14.96 4.98 -11.04
CA ILE A 98 14.53 3.93 -11.96
C ILE A 98 15.68 3.50 -12.87
N ARG A 99 16.39 4.47 -13.46
CA ARG A 99 17.57 4.19 -14.32
C ARG A 99 18.66 3.44 -13.55
N THR A 100 18.99 3.89 -12.34
CA THR A 100 19.96 3.21 -11.48
C THR A 100 19.51 1.78 -11.16
N TYR A 101 18.24 1.59 -10.81
CA TYR A 101 17.70 0.26 -10.54
C TYR A 101 17.77 -0.68 -11.76
N ILE A 102 17.38 -0.20 -12.95
CA ILE A 102 17.48 -0.99 -14.19
C ILE A 102 18.94 -1.34 -14.48
N GLN A 103 19.84 -0.39 -14.30
CA GLN A 103 21.26 -0.58 -14.51
C GLN A 103 21.81 -1.71 -13.63
N GLU A 104 21.52 -1.65 -12.34
CA GLU A 104 21.90 -2.68 -11.38
C GLU A 104 21.31 -4.05 -11.77
N LYS A 105 20.04 -4.10 -12.20
CA LYS A 105 19.41 -5.35 -12.63
C LYS A 105 20.04 -5.95 -13.89
N ILE A 106 20.51 -5.12 -14.82
CA ILE A 106 21.27 -5.56 -15.99
C ILE A 106 22.61 -6.16 -15.54
N ASP A 107 23.31 -5.47 -14.64
CA ASP A 107 24.65 -5.88 -14.19
C ASP A 107 24.63 -7.15 -13.33
N GLU A 108 23.59 -7.32 -12.52
CA GLU A 108 23.34 -8.50 -11.69
C GLU A 108 22.92 -9.74 -12.49
N ASN A 109 22.37 -9.55 -13.69
CA ASN A 109 21.88 -10.65 -14.53
C ASN A 109 22.90 -11.02 -15.62
N PRO A 110 23.59 -12.17 -15.52
CA PRO A 110 24.61 -12.55 -16.49
C PRO A 110 24.08 -12.73 -17.92
N GLY A 111 22.80 -13.09 -18.07
CA GLY A 111 22.14 -13.23 -19.36
C GLY A 111 21.90 -11.88 -20.04
N SER A 112 21.36 -10.91 -19.28
CA SER A 112 21.18 -9.54 -19.75
C SER A 112 22.52 -8.89 -20.09
N LYS A 113 23.50 -9.00 -19.19
CA LYS A 113 24.85 -8.49 -19.40
C LYS A 113 25.52 -9.08 -20.64
N ARG A 114 25.33 -10.37 -20.92
CA ARG A 114 25.87 -11.01 -22.13
C ARG A 114 25.17 -10.54 -23.41
N ARG A 115 23.84 -10.33 -23.36
CA ARG A 115 23.06 -9.91 -24.54
C ARG A 115 23.28 -8.45 -24.90
N ILE A 116 23.40 -7.59 -23.88
CA ILE A 116 23.68 -6.16 -24.05
C ILE A 116 25.16 -5.96 -24.37
N GLY A 117 26.04 -6.75 -23.74
CA GLY A 117 27.48 -6.65 -23.97
C GLY A 117 28.00 -5.25 -23.64
N ASP A 118 28.88 -4.74 -24.52
CA ASP A 118 29.44 -3.38 -24.44
C ASP A 118 28.68 -2.37 -25.33
N ASP A 119 27.48 -2.73 -25.79
CA ASP A 119 26.64 -1.85 -26.62
C ASP A 119 25.97 -0.78 -25.74
N ASN A 120 26.66 0.37 -25.63
CA ASN A 120 26.16 1.50 -24.84
C ASN A 120 24.91 2.14 -25.44
N ASP A 121 24.74 2.10 -26.76
CA ASP A 121 23.58 2.72 -27.42
C ASP A 121 22.32 1.90 -27.13
N PHE A 122 22.40 0.57 -27.24
CA PHE A 122 21.31 -0.33 -26.90
C PHE A 122 20.97 -0.31 -25.40
N LYS A 123 22.01 -0.18 -24.56
CA LYS A 123 21.84 -0.03 -23.11
C LYS A 123 21.08 1.26 -22.75
N GLU A 124 21.43 2.37 -23.37
CA GLU A 124 20.75 3.65 -23.19
C GLU A 124 19.31 3.61 -23.70
N GLU A 125 19.04 2.92 -24.82
CA GLU A 125 17.69 2.69 -25.32
C GLU A 125 16.83 1.96 -24.28
N ILE A 126 17.33 0.86 -23.71
CA ILE A 126 16.62 0.10 -22.66
C ILE A 126 16.34 0.99 -21.44
N LEU A 127 17.35 1.74 -20.97
CA LEU A 127 17.22 2.62 -19.82
C LEU A 127 16.16 3.70 -20.07
N SER A 128 16.19 4.32 -21.24
CA SER A 128 15.24 5.37 -21.63
C SER A 128 13.80 4.83 -21.73
N GLU A 129 13.60 3.75 -22.48
CA GLU A 129 12.26 3.18 -22.71
C GLU A 129 11.62 2.69 -21.41
N LEU A 130 12.35 1.92 -20.61
CA LEU A 130 11.82 1.39 -19.35
C LEU A 130 11.53 2.50 -18.34
N SER A 131 12.41 3.52 -18.25
CA SER A 131 12.18 4.64 -17.33
C SER A 131 10.98 5.49 -17.74
N SER A 132 10.81 5.71 -19.05
CA SER A 132 9.65 6.40 -19.63
C SER A 132 8.33 5.65 -19.35
N CYS A 133 8.35 4.31 -19.48
CA CYS A 133 7.18 3.48 -19.20
C CYS A 133 6.83 3.38 -17.71
N ALA A 134 7.84 3.40 -16.82
CA ALA A 134 7.67 3.21 -15.38
C ALA A 134 6.84 4.32 -14.72
N LYS A 135 7.00 5.59 -15.15
CA LYS A 135 6.24 6.74 -14.64
C LYS A 135 6.21 6.84 -13.10
N GLY A 136 7.35 6.52 -12.46
CA GLY A 136 7.50 6.56 -11.00
C GLY A 136 7.06 5.30 -10.25
N MET A 137 6.64 4.24 -10.96
CA MET A 137 6.34 2.91 -10.41
C MET A 137 7.51 1.93 -10.52
#